data_AF-A0A2A2I773-F1
#
_entry.id   AF-A0A2A2I773-F1
#
_cell.length_a   1.000
_cell.length_b   1.000
_cell.length_c   1.000
_cell.angle_alpha   90.00
_cell.angle_beta   90.00
_cell.angle_gamma   90.00
#
_symmetry.space_group_name_H-M   'P 1'
#
loop_
_entity.id
_entity.type
_entity.pdbx_description
1 polymer ?
#
loop_
_entity_poly.entity_id
_entity_poly.type
_entity_poly.pdbx_seq_one_letter_code
_entity_poly.pdbx_strand_id
1 'polypeptide(L)'
;MTLTDKRLEWKARYDAWKSSDLSIAKWCREQGIKVHQMYYWIQKLESNEESSERLSSETQWLAVNMEDESSNTATQEPVFIHFGAISVEVRPGVNMDLVSDIVHVLRNEC
;
A
#
# COMPACT_ATOMS: atom_id res chain seq x y z
N MET A 1 2.34 5.08 -24.40
CA MET A 1 1.22 5.33 -23.47
C MET A 1 1.74 5.18 -22.06
N THR A 2 1.65 6.24 -21.27
CA THR A 2 2.06 6.23 -19.86
C THR A 2 1.03 5.48 -19.02
N LEU A 3 1.39 5.05 -17.80
CA LEU A 3 0.45 4.38 -16.88
C LEU A 3 -0.79 5.23 -16.56
N THR A 4 -0.63 6.55 -16.61
CA THR A 4 -1.68 7.54 -16.36
C THR A 4 -2.72 7.56 -17.47
N ASP A 5 -2.31 7.45 -18.74
CA ASP A 5 -3.22 7.45 -19.89
C ASP A 5 -4.20 6.26 -19.82
N LYS A 6 -3.69 5.07 -19.50
CA LYS A 6 -4.53 3.86 -19.35
C LYS A 6 -5.54 4.02 -18.22
N ARG A 7 -5.14 4.61 -17.09
CA ARG A 7 -6.07 4.83 -15.96
C ARG A 7 -7.23 5.73 -16.36
N LEU A 8 -6.95 6.83 -17.07
CA LEU A 8 -7.99 7.77 -17.51
C LEU A 8 -8.97 7.09 -18.48
N GLU A 9 -8.44 6.31 -19.43
CA GLU A 9 -9.22 5.55 -20.41
C GLU A 9 -10.15 4.53 -19.73
N TRP A 10 -9.67 3.81 -18.73
CA TRP A 10 -10.46 2.83 -18.00
C TRP A 10 -11.44 3.45 -17.01
N LYS A 11 -11.14 4.64 -16.46
CA LYS A 11 -12.11 5.40 -15.65
C LYS A 11 -13.30 5.86 -16.51
N ALA A 12 -13.06 6.43 -17.69
CA ALA A 12 -14.13 6.82 -18.61
C ALA A 12 -15.04 5.63 -19.01
N ARG A 13 -14.44 4.44 -19.21
CA ARG A 13 -15.18 3.20 -19.46
C ARG A 13 -16.03 2.76 -18.27
N TYR A 14 -15.49 2.85 -17.07
CA TYR A 14 -16.21 2.53 -15.84
C TYR A 14 -17.43 3.44 -15.65
N ASP A 15 -17.27 4.74 -15.86
CA ASP A 15 -18.35 5.72 -15.74
C ASP A 15 -19.44 5.48 -16.81
N ALA A 16 -19.04 5.20 -18.05
CA ALA A 16 -19.97 4.85 -19.13
C ALA A 16 -20.74 3.55 -18.82
N TRP A 17 -20.09 2.55 -18.25
CA TRP A 17 -20.76 1.33 -17.78
C TRP A 17 -21.76 1.63 -16.66
N LYS A 18 -21.36 2.40 -15.64
CA LYS A 18 -22.24 2.83 -14.54
C LYS A 18 -23.48 3.59 -15.03
N SER A 19 -23.34 4.44 -16.05
CA SER A 19 -24.49 5.14 -16.64
C SER A 19 -25.40 4.28 -17.52
N SER A 20 -24.95 3.09 -17.92
CA SER A 20 -25.70 2.24 -18.85
C SER A 20 -26.75 1.35 -18.17
N ASP A 21 -26.66 1.17 -16.85
CA ASP A 21 -27.47 0.20 -16.06
C ASP A 21 -27.44 -1.24 -16.59
N LEU A 22 -26.47 -1.58 -17.46
CA LEU A 22 -26.28 -2.92 -17.99
C LEU A 22 -25.39 -3.76 -17.06
N SER A 23 -25.57 -5.08 -17.10
CA SER A 23 -24.60 -5.97 -16.47
C SER A 23 -23.23 -5.87 -17.17
N ILE A 24 -22.14 -6.06 -16.40
CA ILE A 24 -20.75 -5.99 -16.91
C ILE A 24 -20.58 -6.87 -18.16
N ALA A 25 -21.12 -8.09 -18.14
CA ALA A 25 -21.00 -9.03 -19.25
C ALA A 25 -21.71 -8.54 -20.53
N LYS A 26 -22.87 -7.88 -20.39
CA LYS A 26 -23.61 -7.32 -21.53
C LYS A 26 -22.91 -6.08 -22.08
N TRP A 27 -22.49 -5.16 -21.20
CA TRP A 27 -21.77 -3.96 -21.59
C TRP A 27 -20.43 -4.28 -22.27
N CYS A 28 -19.66 -5.21 -21.72
CA CYS A 28 -18.40 -5.67 -22.33
C CYS A 28 -18.60 -6.27 -23.73
N ARG A 29 -19.72 -6.99 -23.94
CA ARG A 29 -20.06 -7.56 -25.26
C ARG A 29 -20.36 -6.47 -26.28
N GLU A 30 -21.10 -5.43 -25.89
CA GLU A 30 -21.44 -4.30 -26.77
C GLU A 30 -20.23 -3.44 -27.12
N GLN A 31 -19.31 -3.26 -26.17
CA GLN A 31 -18.09 -2.45 -26.35
C GLN A 31 -16.90 -3.25 -26.91
N GLY A 32 -17.03 -4.56 -27.13
CA GLY A 32 -15.94 -5.42 -27.59
C GLY A 32 -14.79 -5.59 -26.60
N ILE A 33 -15.07 -5.39 -25.30
CA ILE A 33 -14.08 -5.47 -24.22
C ILE A 33 -14.11 -6.86 -23.58
N LYS A 34 -12.94 -7.37 -23.19
CA LYS A 34 -12.87 -8.64 -22.47
C LYS A 34 -13.34 -8.45 -21.02
N VAL A 35 -14.33 -9.22 -20.60
CA VAL A 35 -14.96 -9.14 -19.27
C VAL A 35 -13.95 -9.17 -18.12
N HIS A 36 -12.92 -10.02 -18.19
CA HIS A 36 -11.90 -10.10 -17.14
C HIS A 36 -11.06 -8.81 -17.00
N GLN A 37 -10.85 -8.06 -18.09
CA GLN A 37 -10.15 -6.78 -18.03
C GLN A 37 -11.01 -5.75 -17.31
N MET A 38 -12.32 -5.77 -17.57
CA MET A 38 -13.26 -4.89 -16.87
C MET A 38 -13.26 -5.16 -15.37
N TYR A 39 -13.35 -6.43 -14.93
CA TYR A 39 -13.24 -6.77 -13.50
C TYR A 39 -11.91 -6.34 -12.88
N TYR A 40 -10.79 -6.58 -13.57
CA TYR A 40 -9.48 -6.14 -13.11
C TYR A 40 -9.44 -4.62 -12.89
N TRP A 41 -9.99 -3.84 -13.83
CA TRP A 41 -9.98 -2.38 -13.74
C TRP A 41 -10.99 -1.83 -12.73
N ILE A 42 -12.15 -2.46 -12.55
CA ILE A 42 -13.09 -2.13 -11.47
C ILE A 42 -12.38 -2.26 -10.13
N GLN A 43 -11.81 -3.43 -9.85
CA GLN A 43 -11.10 -3.67 -8.59
C GLN A 43 -9.96 -2.67 -8.38
N LYS A 44 -9.21 -2.35 -9.45
CA LYS A 44 -8.08 -1.42 -9.40
C LYS A 44 -8.51 0.04 -9.22
N LEU A 45 -9.66 0.44 -9.76
CA LEU A 45 -10.21 1.79 -9.57
C LEU A 45 -10.81 1.93 -8.17
N GLU A 46 -11.58 0.94 -7.71
CA GLU A 46 -12.15 0.90 -6.35
C GLU A 46 -11.07 0.83 -5.29
N SER A 47 -10.05 -0.04 -5.43
CA SER A 47 -8.91 -0.09 -4.51
C SER A 47 -8.11 1.21 -4.48
N ASN A 48 -8.15 1.99 -5.56
CA ASN A 48 -7.42 3.26 -5.65
C ASN A 48 -8.24 4.44 -5.09
N GLU A 49 -9.57 4.39 -5.19
CA GLU A 49 -10.50 5.28 -4.47
C GLU A 49 -10.44 4.98 -2.97
N GLU A 50 -10.45 3.70 -2.58
CA GLU A 50 -10.11 3.28 -1.23
C GLU A 50 -8.71 3.71 -0.86
N SER A 51 -7.70 3.71 -1.75
CA SER A 51 -6.38 4.24 -1.38
C SER A 51 -6.36 5.77 -1.26
N SER A 52 -7.30 6.48 -1.89
CA SER A 52 -7.48 7.93 -1.69
C SER A 52 -8.21 8.23 -0.38
N GLU A 53 -9.08 7.34 0.09
CA GLU A 53 -9.66 7.36 1.45
C GLU A 53 -8.71 6.76 2.51
N ARG A 54 -7.87 5.81 2.13
CA ARG A 54 -6.77 5.23 2.93
C ARG A 54 -5.49 6.06 2.86
N LEU A 55 -5.46 7.20 2.17
CA LEU A 55 -4.55 8.27 2.55
C LEU A 55 -4.91 8.84 3.94
N SER A 56 -6.08 8.49 4.49
CA SER A 56 -6.41 8.67 5.92
C SER A 56 -6.34 7.38 6.76
N SER A 57 -5.96 6.24 6.18
CA SER A 57 -5.77 4.97 6.92
C SER A 57 -4.44 4.27 6.65
N GLU A 58 -3.51 4.92 5.94
CA GLU A 58 -2.10 4.73 6.18
C GLU A 58 -1.93 4.92 7.69
N THR A 59 -1.31 3.96 8.37
CA THR A 59 -1.13 4.01 9.82
C THR A 59 -0.49 5.35 10.16
N GLN A 60 -1.33 6.31 10.58
CA GLN A 60 -0.89 7.64 10.93
C GLN A 60 -0.23 7.48 12.29
N TRP A 61 1.07 7.19 12.26
CA TRP A 61 1.91 7.23 13.43
C TRP A 61 1.89 8.68 13.94
N LEU A 62 1.00 8.95 14.89
CA LEU A 62 1.02 10.19 15.63
C LEU A 62 2.30 10.15 16.45
N ALA A 63 3.32 10.87 16.02
CA ALA A 63 4.52 11.09 16.81
C ALA A 63 4.09 11.87 18.06
N VAL A 64 3.90 11.14 19.16
CA VAL A 64 3.80 11.74 20.48
C VAL A 64 5.23 12.17 20.81
N ASN A 65 5.51 13.47 20.64
CA ASN A 65 6.64 14.08 21.31
C ASN A 65 6.35 13.99 22.80
N MET A 66 6.91 12.96 23.45
CA MET A 66 7.11 13.01 24.88
C MET A 66 8.14 14.12 25.08
N GLU A 67 7.73 15.19 25.76
CA GLU A 67 8.67 16.18 26.25
C GLU A 67 9.60 15.43 27.20
N ASP A 68 10.82 15.16 26.72
CA ASP A 68 11.88 14.54 27.51
C ASP A 68 12.19 15.46 28.70
N GLU A 69 11.57 15.18 29.84
CA GLU A 69 12.09 15.56 31.15
C GLU A 69 13.40 14.81 31.35
N SER A 70 14.44 15.38 30.76
CA SER A 70 15.83 15.39 31.20
C SER A 70 16.32 14.15 31.97
N SER A 71 17.17 13.35 31.34
CA SER A 71 18.42 12.98 32.03
C SER A 71 19.51 12.54 31.05
N ASN A 72 20.62 13.27 31.15
CA ASN A 72 21.93 12.86 30.65
C ASN A 72 22.27 11.45 31.14
N THR A 73 22.04 10.42 30.34
CA THR A 73 22.87 9.21 30.35
C THR A 73 22.98 8.70 28.92
N ALA A 74 24.21 8.39 28.52
CA ALA A 74 24.58 7.94 27.18
C ALA A 74 23.96 6.57 26.86
N THR A 75 22.64 6.55 26.66
CA THR A 75 21.89 5.35 26.30
C THR A 75 21.74 5.39 24.79
N GLN A 76 22.53 4.57 24.11
CA GLN A 76 22.56 4.52 22.65
C GLN A 76 21.13 4.39 22.10
N GLU A 77 20.77 5.23 21.14
CA GLU A 77 19.43 5.25 20.57
C GLU A 77 19.14 3.95 19.79
N PRO A 78 17.89 3.45 19.81
CA PRO A 78 17.51 2.28 19.03
C PRO A 78 17.57 2.56 17.52
N VAL A 79 17.87 1.51 16.75
CA VAL A 79 17.89 1.54 15.28
C VAL A 79 16.62 0.91 14.74
N PHE A 80 15.94 1.59 13.82
CA PHE A 80 14.74 1.05 13.16
C PHE A 80 15.09 0.56 11.74
N ILE A 81 14.64 -0.66 11.42
CA ILE A 81 14.80 -1.29 10.10
C ILE A 81 13.41 -1.44 9.47
N HIS A 82 13.24 -0.92 8.26
CA HIS A 82 11.96 -1.00 7.53
C HIS A 82 12.10 -1.88 6.28
N PHE A 83 11.18 -2.83 6.11
CA PHE A 83 11.10 -3.71 4.95
C PHE A 83 9.63 -3.93 4.53
N GLY A 84 9.20 -3.29 3.45
CA GLY A 84 7.79 -3.32 3.02
C GLY A 84 6.87 -2.77 4.12
N ALA A 85 5.91 -3.58 4.55
CA ALA A 85 4.99 -3.24 5.66
C ALA A 85 5.54 -3.61 7.05
N ILE A 86 6.74 -4.19 7.14
CA ILE A 86 7.33 -4.68 8.39
C ILE A 86 8.32 -3.64 8.91
N SER A 87 8.26 -3.35 10.21
CA SER A 87 9.22 -2.50 10.92
C SER A 87 9.81 -3.27 12.10
N VAL A 88 11.13 -3.21 12.26
CA VAL A 88 11.88 -3.89 13.33
C VAL A 88 12.67 -2.85 14.12
N GLU A 89 12.44 -2.78 15.43
CA GLU A 89 13.21 -1.95 16.35
C GLU A 89 14.35 -2.76 16.95
N VAL A 90 15.59 -2.27 16.82
CA VAL A 90 16.80 -2.90 17.33
C VAL A 90 17.39 -2.03 18.42
N ARG A 91 17.33 -2.51 19.67
CA ARG A 91 17.94 -1.84 20.82
C ARG A 91 19.40 -2.26 21.00
N PRO A 92 20.25 -1.38 21.57
CA PRO A 92 21.62 -1.74 21.94
C PRO A 92 21.64 -2.96 22.87
N GLY A 93 22.59 -3.88 22.65
CA GLY A 93 22.71 -5.12 23.42
C GLY A 93 21.87 -6.29 22.92
N VAL A 94 21.12 -6.12 21.83
CA VAL A 94 20.50 -7.21 21.08
C VAL A 94 21.57 -8.17 20.55
N ASN A 95 21.25 -9.45 20.40
CA ASN A 95 22.14 -10.39 19.72
C ASN A 95 22.14 -10.13 18.20
N MET A 96 23.32 -9.86 17.64
CA MET A 96 23.51 -9.56 16.21
C MET A 96 23.26 -10.77 15.31
N ASP A 97 23.45 -12.00 15.82
CA ASP A 97 23.11 -13.22 15.09
C ASP A 97 21.59 -13.29 14.86
N LEU A 98 20.80 -12.94 15.88
CA LEU A 98 19.34 -12.87 15.78
C LEU A 98 18.88 -11.79 14.79
N VAL A 99 19.53 -10.62 14.79
CA VAL A 99 19.23 -9.55 13.82
C VAL A 99 19.55 -10.02 12.41
N SER A 100 20.67 -10.70 12.21
CA SER A 100 21.06 -11.27 10.94
C SER A 100 20.03 -12.30 10.45
N ASP A 101 19.60 -13.21 11.32
CA ASP A 101 18.56 -14.21 10.99
C ASP A 101 17.26 -13.54 10.56
N ILE A 102 16.81 -12.52 11.30
CA ILE A 102 15.61 -11.74 10.97
C ILE A 102 15.76 -11.09 9.58
N VAL A 103 16.89 -10.45 9.31
CA VAL A 103 17.15 -9.81 8.01
C VAL A 103 17.20 -10.85 6.88
N HIS A 104 17.74 -12.04 7.13
CA HIS A 104 17.75 -13.13 6.16
C HIS A 104 16.34 -13.64 5.84
N VAL A 105 15.50 -13.85 6.85
CA VAL A 105 14.09 -14.23 6.66
C VAL A 105 13.36 -13.16 5.86
N LEU A 106 13.50 -11.88 6.24
CA LEU A 106 12.86 -10.77 5.54
C LEU A 106 13.25 -10.69 4.05
N ARG A 107 14.51 -11.01 3.72
CA ARG A 107 14.98 -11.05 2.32
C ARG A 107 14.47 -12.24 1.53
N ASN A 108 14.12 -13.35 2.18
CA ASN A 108 13.80 -14.62 1.52
C ASN A 108 12.29 -14.82 1.30
N GLU A 109 11.45 -13.95 1.85
CA GLU A 109 10.00 -13.87 1.62
C GLU A 109 9.66 -13.09 0.32
N CYS A 110 10.49 -13.21 -0.72
CA CYS A 110 10.29 -12.65 -2.06
C CYS A 110 10.60 -13.69 -3.15
#